data_AF-A0A960HTL7-F1
#
_entry.id   AF-A0A960HTL7-F1
#
_cell.length_a   1.000
_cell.length_b   1.000
_cell.length_c   1.000
_cell.angle_alpha   90.00
_cell.angle_beta   90.00
_cell.angle_gamma   90.00
#
_symmetry.space_group_name_H-M   'P 1'
#
loop_
_entity.id
_entity.type
_entity.pdbx_description
1 polymer ?
#
loop_
_entity_poly.entity_id
_entity_poly.type
_entity_poly.pdbx_seq_one_letter_code
_entity_poly.pdbx_strand_id
1 'polypeptide(L)'
;MLESGVADRLTSAGDEFRELEARLADPATHADPAVLRAVSQRYRELEPLVAAWAEYRSRQDDLGAARELLAAATDADERELAATEIDDADADLERLEGELR
;
A
#
# COMPACT_ATOMS: atom_id res chain seq x y z
N MET A 1 4.82 -5.23 12.40
CA MET A 1 3.36 -5.34 12.17
C MET A 1 2.69 -4.08 12.67
N LEU A 2 1.84 -3.48 11.84
CA LEU A 2 1.00 -2.34 12.22
C LEU A 2 -0.02 -2.71 13.29
N GLU A 3 -0.35 -1.74 14.14
CA GLU A 3 -1.46 -1.87 15.08
C GLU A 3 -2.79 -1.99 14.32
N SER A 4 -3.73 -2.81 14.80
CA SER A 4 -5.04 -3.01 14.16
C SER A 4 -5.75 -1.68 13.84
N GLY A 5 -5.71 -0.72 14.76
CA GLY A 5 -6.32 0.59 14.56
C GLY A 5 -5.62 1.49 13.53
N VAL A 6 -4.37 1.21 13.16
CA VAL A 6 -3.69 1.86 12.03
C VAL A 6 -4.16 1.23 10.72
N ALA A 7 -4.18 -0.10 10.63
CA ALA A 7 -4.63 -0.83 9.44
C ALA A 7 -6.10 -0.51 9.08
N ASP A 8 -6.98 -0.41 10.08
CA ASP A 8 -8.39 -0.03 9.88
C ASP A 8 -8.51 1.39 9.30
N ARG A 9 -7.72 2.35 9.81
CA ARG A 9 -7.69 3.73 9.31
C ARG A 9 -7.18 3.81 7.87
N LEU A 10 -6.12 3.07 7.54
CA LEU A 10 -5.57 3.02 6.18
C LEU A 10 -6.54 2.38 5.18
N THR A 11 -7.28 1.36 5.62
CA THR A 11 -8.35 0.74 4.83
C THR A 11 -9.45 1.75 4.54
N SER A 12 -9.93 2.48 5.56
CA SER A 12 -10.92 3.54 5.39
C SER A 12 -10.42 4.67 4.48
N ALA A 13 -9.13 5.03 4.54
CA ALA A 13 -8.53 6.03 3.65
C ALA A 13 -8.52 5.55 2.19
N GLY A 14 -8.28 4.25 1.96
CA GLY A 14 -8.37 3.64 0.62
C GLY A 14 -9.80 3.62 0.07
N ASP A 15 -10.81 3.41 0.92
CA ASP A 15 -12.21 3.52 0.52
C ASP A 15 -12.59 4.95 0.13
N GLU A 16 -12.19 5.93 0.94
CA GLU A 16 -12.40 7.35 0.65
C GLU A 16 -11.70 7.75 -0.66
N PHE A 17 -10.47 7.30 -0.88
CA PHE A 17 -9.72 7.58 -2.10
C PHE A 17 -10.46 7.08 -3.36
N ARG A 18 -11.00 5.85 -3.33
CA ARG A 18 -11.82 5.31 -4.43
C ARG A 18 -13.09 6.11 -4.67
N GLU A 19 -13.74 6.59 -3.61
CA GLU A 19 -14.92 7.45 -3.75
C GLU A 19 -14.55 8.79 -4.41
N LEU A 20 -13.45 9.41 -3.99
CA LEU A 20 -12.95 10.65 -4.57
C LEU A 20 -12.56 10.47 -6.04
N GLU A 21 -11.91 9.35 -6.38
CA GLU A 21 -11.60 8.99 -7.77
C GLU A 21 -12.86 8.91 -8.64
N ALA A 22 -13.90 8.22 -8.16
CA ALA A 22 -15.19 8.12 -8.85
C ALA A 22 -15.83 9.51 -9.02
N ARG A 23 -15.76 10.38 -8.01
CA ARG A 23 -16.26 11.75 -8.09
C ARG A 23 -15.46 12.60 -9.07
N LEU A 24 -14.14 12.45 -9.16
CA LEU A 24 -13.31 13.14 -10.15
C LEU A 24 -13.62 12.70 -11.59
N ALA A 25 -14.07 11.46 -11.78
CA ALA A 25 -14.53 10.97 -13.08
C ALA A 25 -15.95 11.45 -13.46
N ASP A 26 -16.75 11.91 -12.49
CA ASP A 26 -18.13 12.36 -12.72
C ASP A 26 -18.18 13.79 -13.32
N PRO A 27 -18.77 13.99 -14.52
CA PRO A 27 -18.99 15.31 -15.12
C PRO A 27 -19.70 16.32 -14.21
N ALA A 28 -20.57 15.87 -13.29
CA ALA A 28 -21.25 16.74 -12.34
C ALA A 28 -20.27 17.45 -11.39
N THR A 29 -19.16 16.80 -11.02
CA THR A 29 -18.08 17.40 -10.21
C THR A 29 -17.38 18.53 -10.97
N HIS A 30 -17.24 18.39 -12.29
CA HIS A 30 -16.60 19.40 -13.15
C HIS A 30 -17.49 20.62 -13.40
N ALA A 31 -18.80 20.51 -13.15
CA ALA A 31 -19.74 21.61 -13.30
C ALA A 31 -19.60 22.68 -12.19
N ASP A 32 -18.98 22.34 -11.05
CA ASP A 32 -18.72 23.26 -9.94
C ASP A 32 -17.21 23.34 -9.60
N PRO A 33 -16.53 24.45 -9.94
CA PRO A 33 -15.11 24.62 -9.65
C PRO A 33 -14.74 24.59 -8.16
N ALA A 34 -15.66 24.89 -7.25
CA ALA A 34 -15.40 24.77 -5.81
C ALA A 34 -15.39 23.30 -5.37
N VAL A 35 -16.35 22.51 -5.86
CA VAL A 35 -16.42 21.06 -5.59
C VAL A 35 -15.21 20.35 -6.20
N LEU A 36 -14.88 20.62 -7.47
CA LEU A 36 -13.72 20.01 -8.13
C LEU A 36 -12.41 20.27 -7.36
N ARG A 37 -12.21 21.49 -6.87
CA ARG A 37 -11.03 21.85 -6.07
C ARG A 37 -10.97 21.08 -4.76
N ALA A 38 -12.09 21.01 -4.02
CA ALA A 38 -12.15 20.28 -2.76
C ALA A 38 -11.88 18.78 -2.93
N VAL A 39 -12.52 18.14 -3.91
CA VAL A 39 -12.32 16.71 -4.20
C VAL A 39 -10.88 16.45 -4.66
N SER A 40 -10.36 17.27 -5.57
CA SER A 40 -8.98 17.14 -6.08
C SER A 40 -7.93 17.31 -4.98
N GLN A 41 -8.15 18.25 -4.06
CA GLN A 41 -7.24 18.46 -2.94
C GLN A 41 -7.23 17.24 -2.02
N ARG A 42 -8.40 16.76 -1.61
CA ARG A 42 -8.49 15.61 -0.72
C ARG A 42 -7.93 14.33 -1.35
N TYR A 43 -8.19 14.11 -2.65
CA TYR A 43 -7.62 12.99 -3.39
C TYR A 43 -6.09 13.00 -3.33
N ARG A 44 -5.46 14.15 -3.61
CA ARG A 44 -3.99 14.30 -3.56
C ARG A 44 -3.41 14.16 -2.16
N GLU A 45 -4.16 14.57 -1.13
CA GLU A 45 -3.75 14.37 0.27
C GLU A 45 -3.70 12.89 0.64
N LEU A 46 -4.63 12.08 0.10
CA LEU A 46 -4.72 10.65 0.40
C LEU A 46 -3.82 9.78 -0.50
N GLU A 47 -3.52 10.23 -1.72
CA GLU A 47 -2.70 9.50 -2.70
C GLU A 47 -1.42 8.88 -2.11
N PRO A 48 -0.52 9.63 -1.44
CA PRO A 48 0.71 9.04 -0.89
C PRO A 48 0.43 8.00 0.22
N LEU A 49 -0.60 8.23 1.04
CA LEU A 49 -0.96 7.32 2.13
C LEU A 49 -1.49 5.99 1.59
N VAL A 50 -2.37 6.05 0.59
CA VAL A 50 -2.95 4.87 -0.05
C VAL A 50 -1.90 4.12 -0.87
N ALA A 51 -0.99 4.83 -1.53
CA ALA A 51 0.14 4.23 -2.24
C ALA A 51 1.06 3.46 -1.28
N ALA A 52 1.50 4.08 -0.18
CA ALA A 52 2.32 3.42 0.83
C ALA A 52 1.61 2.22 1.47
N TRP A 53 0.30 2.31 1.71
CA TRP A 53 -0.48 1.18 2.24
C TRP A 53 -0.62 0.02 1.22
N ALA A 54 -0.78 0.34 -0.06
CA ALA A 54 -0.80 -0.66 -1.11
C ALA A 54 0.56 -1.35 -1.25
N GLU A 55 1.65 -0.58 -1.21
CA GLU A 55 3.02 -1.10 -1.25
C GLU A 55 3.29 -2.00 -0.04
N TYR A 56 2.94 -1.57 1.16
CA TYR A 56 3.09 -2.38 2.38
C TYR A 56 2.43 -3.75 2.24
N ARG A 57 1.17 -3.80 1.78
CA ARG A 57 0.47 -5.07 1.59
C ARG A 57 1.14 -5.94 0.52
N SER A 58 1.59 -5.34 -0.59
CA SER A 58 2.34 -6.06 -1.61
C SER A 58 3.62 -6.66 -1.04
N ARG A 59 4.37 -5.92 -0.22
CA ARG A 59 5.58 -6.42 0.44
C ARG A 59 5.31 -7.52 1.46
N GLN A 60 4.14 -7.49 2.13
CA GLN A 60 3.72 -8.61 2.97
C GLN A 60 3.45 -9.87 2.16
N ASP A 61 2.82 -9.72 0.99
CA ASP A 61 2.57 -10.84 0.07
C ASP A 61 3.88 -11.38 -0.52
N ASP A 62 4.79 -10.49 -0.95
CA ASP A 62 6.14 -10.84 -1.44
C ASP A 62 6.92 -11.63 -0.38
N LEU A 63 6.92 -11.16 0.88
CA LEU A 63 7.55 -11.83 2.00
C LEU A 63 6.96 -13.23 2.25
N GLY A 64 5.64 -13.37 2.12
CA GLY A 64 4.96 -14.66 2.20
C GLY A 64 5.44 -15.61 1.11
N ALA A 65 5.46 -15.15 -0.14
CA ALA A 65 5.91 -15.92 -1.29
C ALA A 65 7.40 -16.33 -1.17
N ALA A 66 8.28 -15.41 -0.76
CA ALA A 66 9.70 -15.69 -0.58
C ALA A 66 9.95 -16.72 0.53
N ARG A 67 9.16 -16.70 1.60
CA ARG A 67 9.20 -17.73 2.66
C ARG A 67 8.75 -19.10 2.16
N GLU A 68 7.72 -19.16 1.31
CA GLU A 68 7.29 -20.40 0.67
C GLU A 68 8.36 -20.94 -0.29
N LEU A 69 9.00 -20.06 -1.08
CA LEU A 69 10.11 -20.40 -1.96
C LEU A 69 11.29 -20.96 -1.17
N LEU A 70 11.69 -20.31 -0.07
CA LEU A 70 12.77 -20.80 0.78
C LEU A 70 12.46 -22.18 1.38
N ALA A 71 11.20 -22.42 1.74
CA ALA A 71 10.76 -23.72 2.26
C ALA A 71 10.79 -24.82 1.20
N ALA A 72 10.54 -24.48 -0.07
CA ALA A 72 10.59 -25.40 -1.21
C ALA A 72 11.99 -25.57 -1.81
N ALA A 73 12.93 -24.65 -1.53
CA ALA A 73 14.25 -24.61 -2.12
C ALA A 73 15.08 -25.88 -1.84
N THR A 74 15.67 -26.43 -2.90
CA THR A 74 16.38 -27.72 -2.85
C THR A 74 17.90 -27.59 -2.91
N ASP A 75 18.41 -26.47 -3.44
CA ASP A 75 19.84 -26.17 -3.50
C ASP A 75 20.21 -24.88 -2.76
N ALA A 76 21.51 -24.59 -2.71
CA ALA A 76 22.05 -23.47 -1.96
C ALA A 76 21.77 -22.12 -2.63
N ASP A 77 21.75 -22.07 -3.96
CA ASP A 77 21.57 -20.83 -4.72
C ASP A 77 20.11 -20.38 -4.61
N GLU A 78 19.15 -21.32 -4.73
CA GLU A 78 17.73 -21.07 -4.49
C GLU A 78 17.47 -20.54 -3.06
N ARG A 79 18.14 -21.12 -2.06
CA ARG A 79 18.02 -20.69 -0.66
C ARG A 79 18.58 -19.29 -0.44
N GLU A 80 19.73 -18.98 -1.02
CA GLU A 80 20.38 -17.67 -0.89
C GLU A 80 19.52 -16.58 -1.55
N LEU A 81 18.97 -16.86 -2.73
CA LEU A 81 18.06 -15.94 -3.41
C LEU A 81 16.81 -15.66 -2.57
N ALA A 82 16.12 -16.71 -2.11
CA ALA A 82 14.91 -16.54 -1.32
C ALA A 82 15.19 -15.87 0.04
N ALA A 83 16.35 -16.12 0.66
CA ALA A 83 16.75 -15.43 1.88
C ALA A 83 17.00 -13.92 1.64
N THR A 84 17.63 -13.57 0.53
CA THR A 84 17.83 -12.17 0.14
C THR A 84 16.50 -11.46 -0.10
N GLU A 85 15.55 -12.10 -0.79
CA GLU A 85 14.20 -11.54 -1.00
C GLU A 85 13.43 -11.33 0.30
N ILE A 86 13.59 -12.23 1.28
CA ILE A 86 13.02 -12.07 2.62
C ILE A 86 13.61 -10.84 3.32
N ASP A 87 14.95 -10.71 3.31
CA ASP A 87 15.64 -9.60 3.97
C ASP A 87 15.25 -8.25 3.35
N ASP A 88 15.16 -8.18 2.02
CA ASP A 88 14.73 -6.98 1.29
C ASP A 88 13.28 -6.62 1.62
N ALA A 89 12.37 -7.61 1.63
CA ALA A 89 10.96 -7.39 1.94
C ALA A 89 10.76 -6.96 3.40
N ASP A 90 11.47 -7.58 4.36
CA ASP A 90 11.39 -7.20 5.77
C ASP A 90 11.93 -5.76 6.00
N ALA A 91 13.00 -5.36 5.31
CA ALA A 91 13.54 -4.00 5.37
C ALA A 91 12.55 -2.95 4.80
N ASP A 92 11.92 -3.25 3.66
CA ASP A 92 10.90 -2.39 3.07
C ASP A 92 9.67 -2.27 3.98
N LEU A 93 9.24 -3.37 4.59
CA LEU A 93 8.12 -3.37 5.54
C LEU A 93 8.42 -2.51 6.76
N GLU A 94 9.63 -2.58 7.33
CA GLU A 94 10.01 -1.74 8.46
C GLU A 94 9.97 -0.24 8.10
N ARG A 95 10.50 0.12 6.92
CA ARG A 95 10.43 1.49 6.40
C ARG A 95 8.99 1.96 6.25
N LEU A 96 8.16 1.17 5.56
CA LEU A 96 6.75 1.49 5.29
C LEU A 96 5.93 1.56 6.59
N GLU A 97 6.21 0.72 7.59
CA GLU A 97 5.57 0.84 8.91
C GLU A 97 5.90 2.17 9.60
N GLY A 98 7.11 2.71 9.39
CA GLY A 98 7.49 4.03 9.86
C GLY A 98 6.77 5.16 9.16
N GLU A 99 6.51 5.03 7.86
CA GLU A 99 5.78 6.02 7.04
C GLU A 99 4.27 6.03 7.31
N LEU A 100 3.71 4.88 7.71
CA LEU A 100 2.27 4.67 7.90
C LEU A 100 1.75 4.92 9.32
N ARG A 101 2.64 5.18 10.29
CA ARG A 101 2.29 5.49 11.69
C ARG A 101 2.04 6.98 11.92
#